data_AF-K0C4I2-F1
#
_entry.id   AF-K0C4I2-F1
#
_cell.length_a   1.000
_cell.length_b   1.000
_cell.length_c   1.000
_cell.angle_alpha   90.00
_cell.angle_beta   90.00
_cell.angle_gamma   90.00
#
_symmetry.space_group_name_H-M   'P 1'
#
loop_
_entity.id
_entity.type
_entity.pdbx_description
1 polymer ?
#
loop_
_entity_poly.entity_id
_entity_poly.type
_entity_poly.pdbx_seq_one_letter_code
_entity_poly.pdbx_strand_id
1 'polypeptide(L)'
;MDTYQTEEEQVERIKKWWADNSRSLIAGVVLGLIGLFGWQSWQGQQQNHALEASDAYQQLAQSMESSTFEAAIVLAEEIDKTYSDTPYAALAGLQKAKAQLETGDRKAAVESLEKVADLDGNKALQHIARIRAFRIRLADGDANGVVSDLESVISGENGINPGQFIGQYEALKGDAYRQLGNVEKARSGYMAALRDATLDSQLIQLKLDDLGPPTIVDGTETVQEIEK
;
A
#
# COMPACT_ATOMS: atom_id res chain seq x y z
N MET A 1 -45.44 -5.12 -56.59
CA MET A 1 -44.63 -4.35 -55.61
C MET A 1 -43.22 -4.85 -55.83
N ASP A 2 -42.55 -4.32 -56.86
CA ASP A 2 -41.29 -4.90 -57.32
C ASP A 2 -40.11 -4.04 -56.89
N THR A 3 -39.27 -4.71 -56.12
CA THR A 3 -38.09 -4.25 -55.41
C THR A 3 -36.86 -4.73 -56.17
N TYR A 4 -36.53 -4.10 -57.31
CA TYR A 4 -35.25 -4.30 -58.00
C TYR A 4 -34.82 -3.00 -58.70
N GLN A 5 -33.84 -2.30 -58.13
CA GLN A 5 -33.21 -1.12 -58.75
C GLN A 5 -32.09 -1.60 -59.69
N THR A 6 -32.06 -1.08 -60.92
CA THR A 6 -31.06 -1.42 -61.94
C THR A 6 -29.65 -1.07 -61.46
N GLU A 7 -28.64 -1.83 -61.87
CA GLU A 7 -27.24 -1.66 -61.43
C GLU A 7 -26.71 -0.24 -61.68
N GLU A 8 -27.16 0.42 -62.76
CA GLU A 8 -26.79 1.81 -63.07
C GLU A 8 -27.30 2.82 -62.02
N GLU A 9 -28.54 2.70 -61.56
CA GLU A 9 -29.12 3.60 -60.54
C GLU A 9 -28.45 3.41 -59.17
N GLN A 10 -27.96 2.20 -58.87
CA GLN A 10 -27.19 1.96 -57.66
C GLN A 10 -25.82 2.66 -57.70
N VAL A 11 -25.13 2.62 -58.84
CA VAL A 11 -23.83 3.26 -59.04
C VAL A 11 -23.94 4.79 -58.97
N GLU A 12 -24.97 5.38 -59.59
CA GLU A 12 -25.17 6.84 -59.55
C GLU A 12 -25.45 7.36 -58.13
N ARG A 13 -26.23 6.62 -57.33
CA ARG A 13 -26.48 6.99 -55.93
C ARG A 13 -25.24 6.93 -55.06
N ILE A 14 -24.39 5.93 -55.24
CA ILE A 14 -23.12 5.83 -54.52
C ILE A 14 -22.19 6.99 -54.93
N LYS A 15 -22.08 7.28 -56.22
CA LYS A 15 -21.28 8.43 -56.72
C LYS A 15 -21.77 9.75 -56.14
N LYS A 16 -23.09 9.97 -56.12
CA LYS A 16 -23.69 11.19 -55.57
C LYS A 16 -23.48 11.31 -54.08
N TRP A 17 -23.74 10.23 -53.32
CA TRP A 17 -23.50 10.21 -51.87
C TRP A 17 -22.03 10.49 -51.54
N TRP A 18 -21.11 9.90 -52.30
CA TRP A 18 -19.68 10.15 -52.14
C TRP A 18 -19.32 11.59 -52.46
N ALA A 19 -19.80 12.16 -53.57
CA ALA A 19 -19.56 13.56 -53.91
C ALA A 19 -20.06 14.50 -52.80
N ASP A 20 -21.25 14.22 -52.26
CA ASP A 20 -21.90 15.03 -51.23
C ASP A 20 -21.23 14.90 -49.84
N ASN A 21 -20.67 13.73 -49.50
CA ASN A 21 -20.18 13.42 -48.14
C ASN A 21 -18.67 13.18 -48.02
N SER A 22 -17.93 13.12 -49.13
CA SER A 22 -16.49 12.80 -49.16
C SER A 22 -15.66 13.65 -48.22
N ARG A 23 -15.94 14.96 -48.13
CA ARG A 23 -15.22 15.87 -47.24
C ARG A 23 -15.40 15.50 -45.76
N SER A 24 -16.63 15.21 -45.34
CA SER A 24 -16.94 14.83 -43.96
C SER A 24 -16.37 13.45 -43.61
N LEU A 25 -16.41 12.51 -44.55
CA LEU A 25 -15.81 11.18 -44.38
C LEU A 25 -14.29 11.28 -44.24
N ILE A 26 -13.62 12.04 -45.13
CA ILE A 26 -12.17 12.28 -45.05
C ILE A 26 -11.82 12.98 -43.74
N ALA A 27 -12.57 14.00 -43.33
CA ALA A 27 -12.35 14.69 -42.06
C ALA A 27 -12.49 13.73 -40.86
N GLY A 28 -13.50 12.88 -40.85
CA GLY A 28 -13.69 11.85 -39.83
C GLY A 28 -12.53 10.85 -39.76
N VAL A 29 -12.06 10.39 -40.93
CA VAL A 29 -10.90 9.47 -41.01
C VAL A 29 -9.63 10.15 -40.51
N VAL A 30 -9.36 11.40 -40.92
CA VAL A 30 -8.17 12.15 -40.47
C VAL A 30 -8.21 12.38 -38.97
N LEU A 31 -9.35 12.79 -38.41
CA LEU A 31 -9.52 12.95 -36.96
C LEU A 31 -9.31 11.62 -36.23
N GLY A 32 -9.85 10.53 -36.76
CA GLY A 32 -9.64 9.18 -36.23
C GLY A 32 -8.17 8.79 -36.20
N LEU A 33 -7.43 9.03 -37.29
CA LEU A 33 -6.00 8.74 -37.36
C LEU A 33 -5.18 9.59 -36.36
N ILE A 34 -5.48 10.88 -36.24
CA ILE A 34 -4.82 11.76 -35.24
C ILE A 34 -5.06 11.24 -33.82
N GLY A 35 -6.30 10.86 -33.50
CA GLY A 35 -6.63 10.27 -32.20
C GLY A 35 -5.88 8.97 -31.94
N LEU A 36 -5.82 8.08 -32.92
CA LEU A 36 -5.13 6.79 -32.82
C LEU A 36 -3.61 6.97 -32.64
N PHE A 37 -2.95 7.76 -33.48
CA PHE A 37 -1.51 7.99 -33.38
C PHE A 37 -1.13 8.78 -32.14
N GLY A 38 -1.96 9.74 -31.72
CA GLY A 38 -1.79 10.47 -30.47
C GLY A 38 -1.85 9.54 -29.27
N TRP A 39 -2.86 8.66 -29.20
CA TRP A 39 -2.99 7.67 -28.14
C TRP A 39 -1.83 6.66 -28.13
N GLN A 40 -1.44 6.14 -29.30
CA GLN A 40 -0.34 5.19 -29.42
C GLN A 40 1.00 5.81 -29.00
N SER A 41 1.27 7.06 -29.39
CA SER A 41 2.48 7.77 -28.99
C SER A 41 2.53 8.01 -27.49
N TRP A 42 1.41 8.45 -26.88
CA TRP A 42 1.31 8.63 -25.43
C TRP A 42 1.52 7.30 -24.67
N GLN A 43 0.87 6.23 -25.13
CA GLN A 43 1.04 4.90 -24.55
C GLN A 43 2.48 4.40 -24.63
N GLY A 44 3.16 4.63 -25.75
CA GLY A 44 4.57 4.27 -25.93
C GLY A 44 5.50 5.02 -24.96
N GLN A 45 5.25 6.31 -24.75
CA GLN A 45 6.03 7.11 -23.79
C GLN A 45 5.82 6.64 -22.35
N GLN A 46 4.57 6.34 -21.95
CA GLN A 46 4.30 5.80 -20.61
C GLN A 46 4.98 4.44 -20.40
N GLN A 47 5.05 3.60 -21.45
CA GLN A 47 5.72 2.31 -21.37
C GLN A 47 7.24 2.46 -21.22
N ASN A 48 7.86 3.36 -21.97
CA ASN A 48 9.29 3.66 -21.82
C ASN A 48 9.59 4.23 -20.42
N HIS A 49 8.77 5.14 -19.91
CA HIS A 49 8.90 5.71 -18.56
C HIS A 49 8.88 4.63 -17.47
N ALA A 50 7.97 3.66 -17.58
CA ALA A 50 7.91 2.53 -16.65
C ALA A 50 9.11 1.56 -16.78
N LEU A 51 9.66 1.39 -18.00
CA LEU A 51 10.86 0.59 -18.21
C LEU A 51 12.10 1.25 -17.58
N GLU A 52 12.27 2.56 -17.76
CA GLU A 52 13.36 3.29 -17.12
C GLU A 52 13.27 3.25 -15.59
N ALA A 53 12.05 3.41 -15.03
CA ALA A 53 11.80 3.24 -13.60
C ALA A 53 12.18 1.83 -13.10
N SER A 54 11.88 0.80 -13.89
CA SER A 54 12.28 -0.58 -13.61
C SER A 54 13.79 -0.75 -13.57
N ASP A 55 14.51 -0.20 -14.55
CA ASP A 55 15.98 -0.29 -14.63
C ASP A 55 16.64 0.46 -13.47
N ALA A 56 16.11 1.62 -13.08
CA ALA A 56 16.55 2.34 -11.89
C ALA A 56 16.31 1.51 -10.62
N TYR A 57 15.14 0.87 -10.49
CA TYR A 57 14.83 0.00 -9.37
C TYR A 57 15.74 -1.24 -9.32
N GLN A 58 16.13 -1.82 -10.45
CA GLN A 58 17.09 -2.92 -10.49
C GLN A 58 18.47 -2.50 -9.97
N GLN A 59 18.95 -1.31 -10.34
CA GLN A 59 20.20 -0.74 -9.81
C GLN A 59 20.12 -0.50 -8.30
N LEU A 60 18.97 -0.01 -7.82
CA LEU A 60 18.69 0.11 -6.40
C LEU A 60 18.78 -1.24 -5.69
N ALA A 61 18.11 -2.27 -6.24
CA ALA A 61 18.13 -3.61 -5.67
C ALA A 61 19.55 -4.21 -5.63
N GLN A 62 20.35 -3.99 -6.67
CA GLN A 62 21.76 -4.41 -6.70
C GLN A 62 22.60 -3.69 -5.65
N SER A 63 22.36 -2.40 -5.43
CA SER A 63 23.03 -1.62 -4.38
C SER A 63 22.67 -2.14 -2.98
N MET A 64 21.41 -2.52 -2.77
CA MET A 64 20.96 -3.17 -1.53
C MET A 64 21.62 -4.53 -1.31
N GLU A 65 21.73 -5.35 -2.36
CA GLU A 65 22.39 -6.66 -2.28
C GLU A 65 23.89 -6.53 -1.99
N SER A 66 24.53 -5.54 -2.60
CA SER A 66 25.96 -5.25 -2.41
C SER A 66 26.27 -4.48 -1.11
N SER A 67 25.25 -4.22 -0.28
CA SER A 67 25.35 -3.44 0.97
C SER A 67 25.93 -2.03 0.78
N THR A 68 25.77 -1.44 -0.40
CA THR A 68 26.15 -0.04 -0.68
C THR A 68 24.96 0.87 -0.40
N PHE A 69 24.61 1.00 0.88
CA PHE A 69 23.33 1.57 1.33
C PHE A 69 23.18 3.07 1.02
N GLU A 70 24.25 3.85 1.07
CA GLU A 70 24.25 5.27 0.73
C GLU A 70 23.92 5.49 -0.75
N ALA A 71 24.47 4.65 -1.63
CA ALA A 71 24.12 4.65 -3.04
C ALA A 71 22.66 4.22 -3.27
N ALA A 72 22.18 3.23 -2.52
CA ALA A 72 20.79 2.80 -2.55
C ALA A 72 19.83 3.93 -2.13
N ILE A 73 20.17 4.71 -1.09
CA ILE A 73 19.35 5.85 -0.65
C ILE A 73 19.22 6.88 -1.78
N VAL A 74 20.33 7.25 -2.42
CA VAL A 74 20.34 8.21 -3.53
C VAL A 74 19.53 7.71 -4.72
N LEU A 75 19.68 6.44 -5.10
CA LEU A 75 18.90 5.83 -6.19
C LEU A 75 17.40 5.82 -5.87
N ALA A 76 17.03 5.51 -4.63
CA ALA A 76 15.62 5.52 -4.23
C ALA A 76 15.02 6.94 -4.24
N GLU A 77 15.80 7.96 -3.88
CA GLU A 77 15.40 9.37 -3.99
C GLU A 77 15.20 9.80 -5.45
N GLU A 78 16.07 9.36 -6.34
CA GLU A 78 15.92 9.62 -7.77
C GLU A 78 14.65 8.96 -8.33
N ILE A 79 14.36 7.71 -7.92
CA ILE A 79 13.12 7.02 -8.33
C ILE A 79 11.88 7.76 -7.83
N ASP A 80 11.88 8.16 -6.55
CA ASP A 80 10.77 8.91 -5.96
C ASP A 80 10.59 10.29 -6.61
N LYS A 81 11.66 10.94 -7.07
CA LYS A 81 11.59 12.24 -7.74
C LYS A 81 11.15 12.14 -9.21
N THR A 82 11.66 11.16 -9.93
CA THR A 82 11.55 11.09 -11.40
C THR A 82 10.45 10.14 -11.85
N TYR A 83 10.14 9.12 -11.05
CA TYR A 83 9.19 8.05 -11.37
C TYR A 83 8.10 7.89 -10.30
N SER A 84 7.72 8.98 -9.62
CA SER A 84 6.70 8.99 -8.55
C SER A 84 5.33 8.44 -8.98
N ASP A 85 5.01 8.54 -10.26
CA ASP A 85 3.77 8.08 -10.89
C ASP A 85 3.78 6.58 -11.21
N THR A 86 4.89 5.89 -10.95
CA THR A 86 5.06 4.46 -11.21
C THR A 86 4.96 3.62 -9.92
N PRO A 87 4.62 2.32 -10.02
CA PRO A 87 4.63 1.43 -8.86
C PRO A 87 5.99 1.28 -8.16
N TYR A 88 7.08 1.66 -8.85
CA TYR A 88 8.44 1.54 -8.33
C TYR A 88 8.75 2.56 -7.23
N ALA A 89 8.06 3.70 -7.17
CA ALA A 89 8.26 4.71 -6.13
C ALA A 89 8.00 4.14 -4.72
N ALA A 90 6.89 3.43 -4.53
CA ALA A 90 6.57 2.80 -3.25
C ALA A 90 7.58 1.71 -2.87
N LEU A 91 8.01 0.89 -3.84
CA LEU A 91 9.01 -0.15 -3.60
C LEU A 91 10.38 0.44 -3.26
N ALA A 92 10.79 1.49 -3.97
CA ALA A 92 12.01 2.22 -3.71
C ALA A 92 12.01 2.86 -2.32
N GLY A 93 10.90 3.48 -1.91
CA GLY A 93 10.75 4.04 -0.55
C GLY A 93 10.89 2.99 0.55
N LEU A 94 10.36 1.77 0.35
CA LEU A 94 10.56 0.66 1.29
C LEU A 94 12.04 0.23 1.39
N GLN A 95 12.76 0.19 0.27
CA GLN A 95 14.19 -0.13 0.25
C GLN A 95 15.04 1.00 0.84
N LYS A 96 14.66 2.26 0.58
CA LYS A 96 15.28 3.45 1.18
C LYS A 96 15.22 3.38 2.70
N ALA A 97 14.02 3.11 3.25
CA ALA A 97 13.86 2.95 4.69
C ALA A 97 14.73 1.82 5.25
N LYS A 98 14.84 0.69 4.54
CA LYS A 98 15.74 -0.39 4.94
C LYS A 98 17.21 0.08 4.93
N ALA A 99 17.67 0.70 3.84
CA ALA A 99 19.04 1.22 3.75
C ALA A 99 19.34 2.22 4.87
N GLN A 100 18.40 3.13 5.17
CA GLN A 100 18.53 4.08 6.26
C GLN A 100 18.71 3.40 7.62
N LEU A 101 17.96 2.33 7.90
CA LEU A 101 18.17 1.51 9.11
C LEU A 101 19.56 0.89 9.16
N GLU A 102 20.05 0.34 8.04
CA GLU A 102 21.40 -0.26 7.97
C GLU A 102 22.50 0.78 8.18
N THR A 103 22.29 2.02 7.73
CA THR A 103 23.20 3.16 8.00
C THR A 103 23.01 3.79 9.38
N GLY A 104 22.05 3.30 10.18
CA GLY A 104 21.78 3.78 11.54
C GLY A 104 20.82 4.98 11.63
N ASP A 105 20.31 5.50 10.52
CA ASP A 105 19.35 6.61 10.50
C ASP A 105 17.90 6.09 10.65
N ARG A 106 17.57 5.72 11.88
CA ARG A 106 16.23 5.22 12.24
C ARG A 106 15.13 6.23 12.01
N LYS A 107 15.41 7.51 12.27
CA LYS A 107 14.43 8.59 12.11
C LYS A 107 14.06 8.74 10.64
N ALA A 108 15.05 8.83 9.77
CA ALA A 108 14.79 8.95 8.33
C ALA A 108 14.12 7.69 7.76
N ALA A 109 14.39 6.51 8.32
CA ALA A 109 13.68 5.29 7.94
C ALA A 109 12.18 5.36 8.25
N VAL A 110 11.79 5.86 9.42
CA VAL A 110 10.38 6.07 9.78
C VAL A 110 9.73 7.08 8.82
N GLU A 111 10.38 8.22 8.58
CA GLU A 111 9.86 9.25 7.65
C GLU A 111 9.65 8.68 6.23
N SER A 112 10.59 7.87 5.73
CA SER A 112 10.44 7.19 4.44
C SER A 112 9.27 6.21 4.41
N LEU A 113 9.04 5.45 5.50
CA LEU A 113 7.93 4.50 5.59
C LEU A 113 6.57 5.20 5.72
N GLU A 114 6.50 6.28 6.49
CA GLU A 114 5.30 7.10 6.60
C GLU A 114 4.94 7.72 5.25
N LYS A 115 5.93 8.23 4.52
CA LYS A 115 5.72 8.69 3.15
C LYS A 115 5.12 7.60 2.27
N VAL A 116 5.66 6.38 2.29
CA VAL A 116 5.10 5.24 1.51
C VAL A 116 3.69 4.86 1.98
N ALA A 117 3.40 4.97 3.27
CA ALA A 117 2.07 4.70 3.82
C ALA A 117 0.99 5.66 3.30
N ASP A 118 1.40 6.86 2.88
CA ASP A 118 0.54 7.94 2.40
C ASP A 118 0.56 8.11 0.87
N LEU A 119 1.44 7.41 0.14
CA LEU A 119 1.44 7.40 -1.33
C LEU A 119 0.16 6.79 -1.89
N ASP A 120 -0.36 7.35 -2.98
CA ASP A 120 -1.42 6.71 -3.75
C ASP A 120 -0.95 5.41 -4.42
N GLY A 121 -1.84 4.43 -4.54
CA GLY A 121 -1.58 3.19 -5.29
C GLY A 121 -1.82 1.92 -4.49
N ASN A 122 -0.77 1.10 -4.33
CA ASN A 122 -0.92 -0.24 -3.77
C ASN A 122 -1.15 -0.20 -2.24
N LYS A 123 -2.41 -0.36 -1.84
CA LYS A 123 -2.84 -0.38 -0.43
C LYS A 123 -2.08 -1.41 0.42
N ALA A 124 -1.71 -2.56 -0.14
CA ALA A 124 -0.94 -3.55 0.62
C ALA A 124 0.45 -3.02 0.98
N LEU A 125 1.12 -2.30 0.07
CA LEU A 125 2.41 -1.67 0.37
C LEU A 125 2.27 -0.55 1.41
N GLN A 126 1.19 0.24 1.34
CA GLN A 126 0.90 1.26 2.35
C GLN A 126 0.79 0.66 3.76
N HIS A 127 0.01 -0.43 3.90
CA HIS A 127 -0.13 -1.10 5.20
C HIS A 127 1.18 -1.72 5.69
N ILE A 128 1.95 -2.34 4.79
CA ILE A 128 3.28 -2.88 5.13
C ILE A 128 4.21 -1.76 5.62
N ALA A 129 4.24 -0.62 4.95
CA ALA A 129 5.06 0.52 5.34
C ALA A 129 4.65 1.04 6.72
N ARG A 130 3.36 1.24 6.95
CA ARG A 130 2.79 1.70 8.22
C ARG A 130 3.12 0.76 9.39
N ILE A 131 2.96 -0.55 9.19
CA ILE A 131 3.31 -1.56 10.21
C ILE A 131 4.80 -1.52 10.53
N ARG A 132 5.66 -1.37 9.52
CA ARG A 132 7.12 -1.26 9.73
C ARG A 132 7.48 0.02 10.48
N ALA A 133 6.85 1.15 10.16
CA ALA A 133 7.06 2.42 10.86
C ALA A 133 6.71 2.29 12.35
N PHE A 134 5.53 1.74 12.67
CA PHE A 134 5.12 1.50 14.05
C PHE A 134 6.06 0.55 14.80
N ARG A 135 6.57 -0.50 14.15
CA ARG A 135 7.55 -1.41 14.78
C ARG A 135 8.86 -0.70 15.14
N ILE A 136 9.35 0.19 14.28
CA ILE A 136 10.56 0.97 14.55
C ILE A 136 10.31 1.94 15.70
N ARG A 137 9.21 2.71 15.64
CA ARG A 137 8.82 3.63 16.72
C ARG A 137 8.64 2.93 18.07
N LEU A 138 8.06 1.73 18.06
CA LEU A 138 7.90 0.92 19.27
C LEU A 138 9.26 0.49 19.84
N ALA A 139 10.17 0.02 18.98
CA ALA A 139 11.55 -0.29 19.37
C ALA A 139 12.31 0.94 19.90
N ASP A 140 11.96 2.14 19.44
CA ASP A 140 12.53 3.40 19.90
C ASP A 140 11.83 3.96 21.16
N GLY A 141 10.85 3.25 21.71
CA GLY A 141 10.20 3.57 22.97
C GLY A 141 8.89 4.35 22.87
N ASP A 142 8.43 4.68 21.67
CA ASP A 142 7.19 5.44 21.44
C ASP A 142 5.93 4.56 21.49
N ALA A 143 5.77 3.79 22.57
CA ALA A 143 4.63 2.88 22.69
C ALA A 143 3.28 3.63 22.82
N ASN A 144 3.26 4.79 23.48
CA ASN A 144 2.04 5.59 23.63
C ASN A 144 1.56 6.18 22.29
N GLY A 145 2.47 6.76 21.50
CA GLY A 145 2.14 7.29 20.18
C GLY A 145 1.67 6.18 19.24
N VAL A 146 2.37 5.04 19.24
CA VAL A 146 1.99 3.87 18.44
C VAL A 146 0.60 3.33 18.81
N VAL A 147 0.23 3.28 20.09
CA VAL A 147 -1.13 2.87 20.50
C VAL A 147 -2.18 3.80 19.92
N SER A 148 -1.98 5.12 20.05
CA SER A 148 -2.93 6.13 19.53
C SER A 148 -3.12 5.98 18.02
N ASP A 149 -2.02 5.86 17.27
CA ASP A 149 -2.08 5.75 15.81
C ASP A 149 -2.69 4.41 15.36
N LEU A 150 -2.44 3.33 16.09
CA LEU A 150 -3.05 2.03 15.83
C LEU A 150 -4.56 2.05 16.07
N GLU A 151 -5.04 2.70 17.13
CA GLU A 151 -6.47 2.84 17.41
C GLU A 151 -7.19 3.63 16.32
N SER A 152 -6.56 4.70 15.80
CA SER A 152 -7.05 5.47 14.66
C SER A 152 -7.16 4.59 13.40
N VAL A 153 -6.11 3.82 13.08
CA VAL A 153 -6.11 2.91 11.93
C VAL A 153 -7.17 1.81 12.06
N ILE A 154 -7.27 1.19 13.23
CA ILE A 154 -8.20 0.07 13.49
C ILE A 154 -9.66 0.53 13.41
N SER A 155 -9.97 1.72 13.92
CA SER A 155 -11.32 2.31 13.88
C SER A 155 -11.73 2.82 12.50
N GLY A 156 -10.79 2.87 11.56
CA GLY A 156 -11.02 3.35 10.20
C GLY A 156 -11.06 4.87 10.07
N GLU A 157 -10.49 5.58 11.04
CA GLU A 157 -10.30 7.02 10.95
C GLU A 157 -9.45 7.37 9.71
N ASN A 158 -9.66 8.58 9.19
CA ASN A 158 -9.00 9.09 7.98
C ASN A 158 -9.21 8.22 6.72
N GLY A 159 -10.23 7.36 6.70
CA GLY A 159 -10.56 6.52 5.55
C GLY A 159 -9.63 5.33 5.33
N ILE A 160 -8.77 5.02 6.30
CA ILE A 160 -7.88 3.86 6.26
C ILE A 160 -8.73 2.62 6.55
N ASN A 161 -8.76 1.64 5.65
CA ASN A 161 -9.44 0.37 5.91
C ASN A 161 -8.39 -0.72 6.20
N PRO A 162 -8.30 -1.25 7.44
CA PRO A 162 -7.34 -2.29 7.78
C PRO A 162 -7.47 -3.56 6.94
N GLY A 163 -8.68 -3.93 6.50
CA GLY A 163 -8.93 -5.15 5.74
C GLY A 163 -8.23 -6.38 6.33
N GLN A 164 -7.48 -7.10 5.49
CA GLN A 164 -6.70 -8.29 5.90
C GLN A 164 -5.52 -7.99 6.86
N PHE A 165 -5.15 -6.72 7.06
CA PHE A 165 -4.07 -6.32 7.95
C PHE A 165 -4.54 -6.10 9.39
N ILE A 166 -5.85 -6.19 9.67
CA ILE A 166 -6.41 -5.93 11.00
C ILE A 166 -5.73 -6.77 12.09
N GLY A 167 -5.49 -8.06 11.85
CA GLY A 167 -4.83 -8.93 12.82
C GLY A 167 -3.38 -8.50 13.13
N GLN A 168 -2.67 -7.94 12.14
CA GLN A 168 -1.30 -7.46 12.33
C GLN A 168 -1.26 -6.15 13.13
N TYR A 169 -2.23 -5.27 12.93
CA TYR A 169 -2.40 -4.05 13.74
C TYR A 169 -2.79 -4.38 15.17
N GLU A 170 -3.72 -5.32 15.39
CA GLU A 170 -4.11 -5.79 16.72
C GLU A 170 -2.95 -6.45 17.47
N ALA A 171 -2.14 -7.27 16.78
CA ALA A 171 -0.95 -7.88 17.38
C ALA A 171 0.06 -6.80 17.80
N LEU A 172 0.28 -5.78 16.97
CA LEU A 172 1.20 -4.70 17.28
C LEU A 172 0.68 -3.80 18.42
N LYS A 173 -0.64 -3.61 18.51
CA LYS A 173 -1.29 -2.94 19.64
C LYS A 173 -1.06 -3.72 20.93
N GLY A 174 -1.15 -5.06 20.87
CA GLY A 174 -0.79 -5.95 21.96
C GLY A 174 0.67 -5.77 22.42
N ASP A 175 1.61 -5.75 21.46
CA ASP A 175 3.03 -5.51 21.74
C ASP A 175 3.27 -4.14 22.40
N ALA A 176 2.59 -3.10 21.92
CA ALA A 176 2.70 -1.75 22.48
C ALA A 176 2.16 -1.67 23.91
N TYR A 177 0.99 -2.27 24.19
CA TYR A 177 0.46 -2.33 25.55
C TYR A 177 1.32 -3.17 26.49
N ARG A 178 1.95 -4.24 26.00
CA ARG A 178 2.91 -5.03 26.77
C ARG A 178 4.11 -4.18 27.18
N GLN A 179 4.67 -3.38 26.28
CA GLN A 179 5.78 -2.46 26.59
C GLN A 179 5.40 -1.37 27.60
N LEU A 180 4.13 -0.94 27.60
CA LEU A 180 3.57 -0.02 28.60
C LEU A 180 3.25 -0.70 29.94
N GLY A 181 3.47 -2.01 30.07
CA GLY A 181 3.15 -2.78 31.28
C GLY A 181 1.65 -3.08 31.46
N ASN A 182 0.82 -2.80 30.47
CA ASN A 182 -0.62 -3.06 30.53
C ASN A 182 -0.95 -4.45 29.98
N VAL A 183 -0.80 -5.46 30.83
CA VAL A 183 -0.96 -6.88 30.48
C VAL A 183 -2.36 -7.20 29.98
N GLU A 184 -3.41 -6.64 30.58
CA GLU A 184 -4.80 -6.92 30.19
C GLU A 184 -5.14 -6.38 28.80
N LYS A 185 -4.67 -5.17 28.47
CA LYS A 185 -4.82 -4.63 27.13
C LYS A 185 -3.93 -5.35 26.12
N ALA A 186 -2.73 -5.79 26.52
CA ALA A 186 -1.86 -6.61 25.67
C ALA A 186 -2.55 -7.93 25.28
N ARG A 187 -3.12 -8.62 26.29
CA ARG A 187 -3.91 -9.84 26.12
C ARG A 187 -5.08 -9.63 25.17
N SER A 188 -5.82 -8.54 25.36
CA SER A 188 -6.97 -8.19 24.51
C SER A 188 -6.56 -7.99 23.04
N GLY A 189 -5.44 -7.29 22.79
CA GLY A 189 -4.90 -7.10 21.44
C GLY A 189 -4.49 -8.42 20.78
N TYR A 190 -3.77 -9.29 21.48
CA TYR A 190 -3.38 -10.60 20.93
C TYR A 190 -4.58 -11.51 20.65
N MET A 191 -5.59 -11.52 21.53
CA MET A 191 -6.83 -12.26 21.29
C MET A 191 -7.60 -11.73 20.09
N ALA A 192 -7.68 -10.40 19.93
CA ALA A 192 -8.29 -9.79 18.75
C ALA A 192 -7.53 -10.17 17.48
N ALA A 193 -6.19 -10.10 17.52
CA ALA A 193 -5.33 -10.47 16.41
C ALA A 193 -5.57 -11.91 15.93
N LEU A 194 -5.71 -12.87 16.86
CA LEU A 194 -5.92 -14.29 16.55
C LEU A 194 -7.26 -14.60 15.87
N ARG A 195 -8.27 -13.72 15.97
CA ARG A 195 -9.57 -13.93 15.28
C ARG A 195 -9.44 -13.87 13.77
N ASP A 196 -8.58 -12.97 13.29
CA ASP A 196 -8.40 -12.67 11.88
C ASP A 196 -6.97 -13.03 11.39
N ALA A 197 -6.19 -13.72 12.23
CA ALA A 197 -4.80 -14.08 11.93
C ALA A 197 -4.73 -15.10 10.78
N THR A 198 -4.32 -14.63 9.61
CA THR A 198 -3.99 -15.48 8.46
C THR A 198 -2.52 -15.90 8.43
N LEU A 199 -1.65 -15.08 9.04
CA LEU A 199 -0.21 -15.28 9.16
C LEU A 199 0.20 -15.05 10.63
N ASP A 200 1.33 -15.64 11.04
CA ASP A 200 1.95 -15.47 12.36
C ASP A 200 1.10 -15.88 13.57
N SER A 201 0.00 -16.62 13.38
CA SER A 201 -0.91 -17.03 14.48
C SER A 201 -0.18 -17.77 15.60
N GLN A 202 0.77 -18.66 15.27
CA GLN A 202 1.58 -19.37 16.25
C GLN A 202 2.47 -18.43 17.07
N LEU A 203 3.05 -17.40 16.44
CA LEU A 203 3.87 -16.41 17.14
C LEU A 203 2.99 -15.52 18.04
N ILE A 204 1.81 -15.13 17.58
CA ILE A 204 0.86 -14.34 18.37
C ILE A 204 0.37 -15.15 19.58
N GLN A 205 0.09 -16.44 19.39
CA GLN A 205 -0.27 -17.35 20.49
C GLN A 205 0.88 -17.45 21.51
N LEU A 206 2.12 -17.62 21.05
CA LEU A 206 3.27 -17.65 21.95
C LEU A 206 3.40 -16.37 22.78
N LYS A 207 3.20 -15.19 22.16
CA LYS A 207 3.20 -13.90 22.87
C LYS A 207 2.06 -13.78 23.88
N LEU A 208 0.87 -14.30 23.54
CA LEU A 208 -0.27 -14.35 24.44
C LEU A 208 0.00 -15.25 25.65
N ASP A 209 0.62 -16.39 25.42
CA ASP A 209 0.98 -17.36 26.47
C ASP A 209 2.09 -16.81 27.40
N ASP A 210 3.05 -16.03 26.86
CA ASP A 210 4.10 -15.34 27.62
C ASP A 210 3.54 -14.33 28.63
N LEU A 211 2.33 -13.82 28.43
CA LEU A 211 1.65 -12.95 29.41
C LEU A 211 1.17 -13.69 30.67
N GLY A 212 1.28 -15.02 30.71
CA GLY A 212 0.77 -15.85 31.80
C GLY A 212 -0.76 -15.97 31.80
N PRO A 213 -1.35 -16.62 32.82
CA PRO A 213 -2.80 -16.71 32.94
C PRO A 213 -3.43 -15.33 33.22
N PRO A 214 -4.70 -15.12 32.86
CA PRO A 214 -5.43 -13.91 33.27
C PRO A 214 -5.43 -13.80 34.79
N THR A 215 -5.27 -12.59 35.33
CA THR A 215 -5.33 -12.38 36.78
C THR A 215 -6.72 -12.75 37.29
N ILE A 216 -6.82 -13.85 38.04
CA ILE A 216 -8.04 -14.19 38.76
C ILE A 216 -8.13 -13.23 39.93
N VAL A 217 -9.05 -12.26 39.86
CA VAL A 217 -9.39 -11.42 41.01
C VAL A 217 -10.16 -12.31 41.97
N ASP A 218 -9.48 -12.80 43.00
CA ASP A 218 -10.06 -13.69 44.00
C ASP A 218 -11.14 -12.95 44.80
N GLY A 219 -12.40 -13.30 44.59
CA GLY A 219 -13.56 -12.68 45.24
C GLY A 219 -13.83 -13.21 46.64
N THR A 220 -12.79 -13.54 47.42
CA THR A 220 -12.89 -14.31 48.67
C THR A 220 -12.51 -13.55 49.94
N GLU A 221 -12.74 -12.22 49.98
CA GLU A 221 -12.65 -11.44 51.22
C GLU A 221 -13.95 -10.66 51.50
N THR A 222 -15.04 -11.32 51.91
CA THR A 222 -16.13 -10.70 52.73
C THR A 222 -17.19 -11.71 53.21
N VAL A 223 -16.81 -12.85 53.79
CA VAL A 223 -17.77 -13.66 54.58
C VAL A 223 -17.08 -14.27 55.82
N GLN A 224 -16.56 -13.43 56.72
CA GLN A 224 -16.21 -13.87 58.08
C GLN A 224 -16.62 -12.90 59.20
N GLU A 225 -17.52 -11.96 58.94
CA GLU A 225 -18.00 -11.03 59.97
C GLU A 225 -19.53 -10.98 60.04
N ILE A 226 -20.17 -12.15 60.18
CA ILE A 226 -21.54 -12.24 60.71
C ILE A 226 -21.62 -13.45 61.65
N GLU A 227 -20.79 -13.46 62.70
CA GLU A 227 -21.09 -14.24 63.91
C GLU A 227 -20.31 -13.66 65.09
N LYS A 228 -20.90 -12.67 65.75
CA LYS A 228 -20.78 -12.43 67.20
C LYS A 228 -21.86 -11.49 67.69
#